data_AF-A0A6H5GNQ0-F1
#
_entry.id   AF-A0A6H5GNQ0-F1
#
_cell.length_a   1.000
_cell.length_b   1.000
_cell.length_c   1.000
_cell.angle_alpha   90.00
_cell.angle_beta   90.00
_cell.angle_gamma   90.00
#
_symmetry.space_group_name_H-M   'P 1'
#
loop_
_entity.id
_entity.type
_entity.pdbx_description
1 polymer ?
#
loop_
_entity_poly.entity_id
_entity_poly.type
_entity_poly.pdbx_seq_one_letter_code
_entity_poly.pdbx_strand_id
1 'polypeptide(L)'
;MGNLFGKKKVSRVTEHDKAVLQVKQQRDKVKQYQQRVETKLENDRQLAKKLLQSGQRDRAKLLLKKKRYQESLLERSDGQLENLEKIISDLEFAQVELKVVEGLKVGNETLKKLNDLLNIDEIERIMDETKEGQEKQEEISQLLSGNLSVEDLEEVEREYNELLEMEEAEKNIDLKAKLPDVPLHEPSILATSKWILL
;
A
#
# COMPACT_ATOMS: atom_id res chain seq x y z
N MET A 1 12.54 -1.31 58.58
CA MET A 1 13.42 -1.08 57.41
C MET A 1 13.44 -2.35 56.59
N GLY A 2 12.76 -2.40 55.44
CA GLY A 2 12.66 -3.60 54.61
C GLY A 2 11.98 -3.31 53.27
N ASN A 3 12.79 -2.86 52.32
CA ASN A 3 12.55 -2.57 50.90
C ASN A 3 11.15 -2.86 50.30
N LEU A 4 10.41 -1.77 50.04
CA LEU A 4 9.16 -1.72 49.27
C LEU A 4 9.36 -1.30 47.79
N PHE A 5 10.57 -1.40 47.25
CA PHE A 5 10.86 -1.02 45.86
C PHE A 5 11.15 -2.24 44.98
N GLY A 6 10.12 -3.06 44.76
CA GLY A 6 10.10 -4.00 43.65
C GLY A 6 9.80 -3.23 42.36
N LYS A 7 10.80 -3.07 41.48
CA LYS A 7 10.61 -2.58 40.11
C LYS A 7 9.43 -3.32 39.47
N LYS A 8 8.34 -2.62 39.14
CA LYS A 8 7.23 -3.18 38.36
C LYS A 8 7.81 -3.74 37.06
N LYS A 9 7.77 -5.06 36.88
CA LYS A 9 8.08 -5.71 35.60
C LYS A 9 7.16 -5.08 34.56
N VAL A 10 7.72 -4.35 33.60
CA VAL A 10 6.97 -3.86 32.43
C VAL A 10 6.44 -5.10 31.72
N SER A 11 5.13 -5.33 31.77
CA SER A 11 4.54 -6.51 31.17
C SER A 11 4.65 -6.41 29.66
N ARG A 12 5.18 -7.45 29.00
CA ARG A 12 5.14 -7.64 27.53
C ARG A 12 3.72 -7.70 26.95
N VAL A 13 2.71 -7.71 27.82
CA VAL A 13 1.29 -7.77 27.47
C VAL A 13 0.78 -6.35 27.33
N THR A 14 0.32 -6.01 26.13
CA THR A 14 -0.29 -4.70 25.85
C THR A 14 -1.71 -4.65 26.44
N GLU A 15 -2.25 -3.44 26.62
CA GLU A 15 -3.66 -3.28 27.03
C GLU A 15 -4.61 -3.91 26.01
N HIS A 16 -4.23 -3.90 24.74
CA HIS A 16 -4.93 -4.59 23.66
C HIS A 16 -5.00 -6.10 23.90
N ASP A 17 -3.87 -6.75 24.21
CA ASP A 17 -3.82 -8.19 24.48
C ASP A 17 -4.70 -8.57 25.69
N LYS A 18 -4.77 -7.71 26.71
CA LYS A 18 -5.67 -7.90 27.85
C LYS A 18 -7.14 -7.82 27.45
N ALA A 19 -7.51 -6.85 26.61
CA ALA A 19 -8.87 -6.70 26.11
C ALA A 19 -9.28 -7.92 25.26
N VAL A 20 -8.42 -8.35 24.32
CA VAL A 20 -8.65 -9.55 23.51
C VAL A 20 -8.80 -10.79 24.39
N LEU A 21 -7.97 -10.95 25.42
CA LEU A 21 -8.07 -12.05 26.37
C LEU A 21 -9.41 -12.03 27.13
N GLN A 22 -9.84 -10.86 27.62
CA GLN A 22 -11.12 -10.72 28.34
C GLN A 22 -12.31 -11.11 27.47
N VAL A 23 -12.34 -10.65 26.21
CA VAL A 23 -13.42 -10.99 25.26
C VAL A 23 -13.39 -12.49 24.93
N LYS A 24 -12.21 -13.08 24.71
CA LYS A 24 -12.05 -14.53 24.48
C LYS A 24 -12.50 -15.35 25.70
N GLN A 25 -12.16 -14.94 26.92
CA GLN A 25 -12.64 -15.57 28.14
C GLN A 25 -14.17 -15.50 28.27
N GLN A 26 -14.77 -14.37 27.92
CA GLN A 26 -16.22 -14.21 27.97
C GLN A 26 -16.92 -15.11 26.95
N ARG A 27 -16.39 -15.18 25.71
CA ARG A 27 -16.86 -16.12 24.68
C ARG A 27 -16.82 -17.56 25.18
N ASP A 28 -15.71 -17.98 25.79
CA ASP A 28 -15.56 -19.36 26.28
C ASP A 28 -16.55 -19.67 27.41
N LYS A 29 -16.82 -18.71 28.31
CA LYS A 29 -17.85 -18.83 29.34
C LYS A 29 -19.25 -18.98 28.74
N VAL A 30 -19.57 -18.24 27.69
CA VAL A 30 -20.85 -18.35 26.97
C VAL A 30 -20.98 -19.74 26.34
N LYS A 31 -19.94 -20.24 25.65
CA LYS A 31 -19.93 -21.61 25.09
C LYS A 31 -20.13 -22.68 26.16
N GLN A 32 -19.44 -22.57 27.30
CA GLN A 32 -19.62 -23.48 28.43
C GLN A 32 -21.02 -23.39 29.06
N TYR A 33 -21.65 -22.22 29.04
CA TYR A 33 -23.03 -22.06 29.48
C TYR A 33 -24.00 -22.74 28.51
N GLN A 34 -23.83 -22.55 27.20
CA GLN A 34 -24.64 -23.20 26.16
C GLN A 34 -24.62 -24.71 26.31
N GLN A 35 -23.43 -25.31 26.39
CA GLN A 35 -23.28 -26.77 26.52
C GLN A 35 -23.95 -27.33 27.78
N ARG A 36 -23.88 -26.58 28.90
CA ARG A 36 -24.59 -26.93 30.14
C ARG A 36 -26.11 -26.85 29.98
N VAL A 37 -26.63 -25.86 29.25
CA VAL A 37 -28.07 -25.71 29.00
C VAL A 37 -28.58 -26.78 28.04
N GLU A 38 -27.83 -27.12 26.98
CA GLU A 38 -28.16 -28.21 26.06
C GLU A 38 -28.28 -29.56 26.78
N THR A 39 -27.32 -29.86 27.65
CA THR A 39 -27.36 -31.09 28.48
C THR A 39 -28.60 -31.11 29.37
N LYS A 40 -28.97 -29.97 29.96
CA LYS A 40 -30.21 -29.84 30.75
C LYS A 40 -31.46 -29.99 29.90
N LEU A 41 -31.48 -29.46 28.67
CA LEU A 41 -32.61 -29.58 27.76
C LEU A 41 -32.86 -31.03 27.34
N GLU A 42 -31.81 -31.81 27.11
CA GLU A 42 -31.95 -33.25 26.80
C GLU A 42 -32.48 -34.03 28.01
N ASN A 43 -31.99 -33.73 29.21
CA ASN A 43 -32.53 -34.31 30.45
C ASN A 43 -34.00 -33.93 30.68
N ASP A 44 -34.35 -32.66 30.52
CA ASP A 44 -35.74 -32.18 30.63
C ASP A 44 -36.62 -32.83 29.54
N ARG A 45 -36.09 -33.11 28.34
CA ARG A 45 -36.81 -33.85 27.28
C ARG A 45 -37.12 -35.29 27.70
N GLN A 46 -36.16 -36.00 28.29
CA GLN A 46 -36.37 -37.35 28.79
C GLN A 46 -37.34 -37.38 29.97
N LEU A 47 -37.24 -36.42 30.88
CA LEU A 47 -38.15 -36.28 32.01
C LEU A 47 -39.58 -35.99 31.55
N ALA A 48 -39.76 -35.12 30.54
CA ALA A 48 -41.06 -34.84 29.93
C ALA A 48 -41.70 -36.12 29.37
N LYS A 49 -40.92 -36.96 28.66
CA LYS A 49 -41.41 -38.25 28.14
C LYS A 49 -41.88 -39.17 29.26
N LYS A 50 -41.11 -39.29 30.35
CA LYS A 50 -41.49 -40.11 31.53
C LYS A 50 -42.76 -39.58 32.20
N LEU A 51 -42.88 -38.26 32.37
CA LEU A 51 -44.07 -37.62 32.96
C LEU A 51 -45.33 -37.86 32.12
N LEU A 52 -45.21 -37.81 30.78
CA LEU A 52 -46.31 -38.13 29.87
C LEU A 52 -46.74 -39.59 29.97
N GLN A 53 -45.79 -40.54 30.06
CA GLN A 53 -46.08 -41.96 30.26
C GLN A 53 -46.78 -42.23 31.61
N SER A 54 -46.41 -41.48 32.65
CA SER A 54 -47.03 -41.58 33.99
C SER A 54 -48.38 -40.86 34.13
N GLY A 55 -48.92 -40.28 33.05
CA GLY A 55 -50.21 -39.57 33.07
C GLY A 55 -50.20 -38.17 33.71
N GLN A 56 -49.03 -37.69 34.18
CA GLN A 56 -48.89 -36.40 34.88
C GLN A 56 -48.79 -35.21 33.91
N ARG A 57 -49.90 -34.91 33.22
CA ARG A 57 -49.97 -33.91 32.14
C ARG A 57 -49.61 -32.48 32.58
N ASP A 58 -50.03 -32.04 33.77
CA ASP A 58 -49.77 -30.68 34.24
C ASP A 58 -48.28 -30.43 34.51
N ARG A 59 -47.60 -31.41 35.11
CA ARG A 59 -46.14 -31.37 35.34
C ARG A 59 -45.37 -31.41 34.03
N ALA A 60 -45.82 -32.22 33.06
CA ALA A 60 -45.22 -32.23 31.72
C ALA A 60 -45.37 -30.86 31.02
N LYS A 61 -46.53 -30.21 31.13
CA LYS A 61 -46.77 -28.88 30.56
C LYS A 61 -45.88 -27.80 31.20
N LEU A 62 -45.69 -27.84 32.52
CA LEU A 62 -44.77 -26.94 33.22
C LEU A 62 -43.32 -27.12 32.74
N LEU A 63 -42.89 -28.38 32.58
CA LEU A 63 -41.54 -28.69 32.12
C LEU A 63 -41.30 -28.20 30.69
N LEU A 64 -42.28 -28.35 29.80
CA LEU A 64 -42.21 -27.84 28.43
C LEU A 64 -42.13 -26.30 28.38
N LYS A 65 -42.83 -25.59 29.27
CA LYS A 65 -42.68 -24.12 29.41
C LYS A 65 -41.26 -23.73 29.83
N LYS A 66 -40.71 -24.43 30.83
CA LYS A 66 -39.32 -24.23 31.27
C LYS A 66 -38.33 -24.50 30.14
N LYS A 67 -38.54 -25.59 29.39
CA LYS A 67 -37.76 -25.94 28.21
C LYS A 67 -37.77 -24.80 27.18
N ARG A 68 -38.94 -24.27 26.85
CA ARG A 68 -39.05 -23.19 25.85
C ARG A 68 -38.38 -21.89 26.30
N TYR A 69 -38.44 -21.57 27.59
CA TYR A 69 -37.69 -20.45 28.15
C TYR A 69 -36.17 -20.63 28.00
N GLN A 70 -35.65 -21.83 28.30
CA GLN A 70 -34.23 -22.14 28.13
C GLN A 70 -33.77 -22.09 26.67
N GLU A 71 -34.59 -22.57 25.73
CA GLU A 71 -34.32 -22.44 24.29
C GLU A 71 -34.22 -20.96 23.86
N SER A 72 -35.12 -20.09 24.35
CA SER A 72 -35.03 -18.65 24.06
C SER A 72 -33.79 -17.99 24.65
N LEU A 73 -33.28 -18.50 25.79
CA LEU A 73 -32.03 -18.04 26.37
C LEU A 73 -30.82 -18.51 25.57
N LEU A 74 -30.87 -19.72 25.00
CA LEU A 74 -29.82 -20.20 24.08
C LEU A 74 -29.76 -19.32 22.84
N GLU A 75 -30.89 -19.04 22.21
CA GLU A 75 -30.96 -18.18 21.02
C GLU A 75 -30.39 -16.78 21.28
N ARG A 76 -30.68 -16.18 22.45
CA ARG A 76 -30.05 -14.92 22.87
C ARG A 76 -28.55 -15.07 23.10
N SER A 77 -28.11 -16.21 23.64
CA SER A 77 -26.70 -16.49 23.88
C SER A 77 -25.92 -16.68 22.57
N ASP A 78 -26.55 -17.27 21.55
CA ASP A 78 -25.99 -17.39 20.18
C ASP A 78 -25.75 -16.00 19.59
N GLY A 79 -26.75 -15.11 19.66
CA GLY A 79 -26.57 -13.72 19.20
C GLY A 79 -25.49 -12.95 19.99
N GLN A 80 -25.35 -13.21 21.29
CA GLN A 80 -24.26 -12.65 22.09
C GLN A 80 -22.90 -13.23 21.65
N LEU A 81 -22.83 -14.51 21.31
CA LEU A 81 -21.62 -15.16 20.83
C LEU A 81 -21.14 -14.54 19.51
N GLU A 82 -22.06 -14.35 18.56
CA GLU A 82 -21.76 -13.69 17.28
C GLU A 82 -21.22 -12.27 17.50
N ASN A 83 -21.84 -11.51 18.42
CA ASN A 83 -21.37 -10.17 18.76
C ASN A 83 -19.98 -10.20 19.40
N LEU A 84 -19.68 -11.16 20.28
CA LEU A 84 -18.35 -11.32 20.86
C LEU A 84 -17.30 -11.69 19.79
N GLU A 85 -17.66 -12.54 18.82
CA GLU A 85 -16.77 -12.91 17.72
C GLU A 85 -16.49 -11.73 16.78
N LYS A 86 -17.50 -10.89 16.49
CA LYS A 86 -17.31 -9.62 15.77
C LYS A 86 -16.35 -8.69 16.50
N ILE A 87 -16.55 -8.47 17.81
CA ILE A 87 -15.68 -7.60 18.62
C ILE A 87 -14.23 -8.12 18.62
N ILE A 88 -14.01 -9.45 18.67
CA ILE A 88 -12.66 -10.02 18.57
C ILE A 88 -12.02 -9.68 17.22
N SER A 89 -12.77 -9.85 16.13
CA SER A 89 -12.29 -9.53 14.78
C SER A 89 -11.98 -8.04 14.63
N ASP A 90 -12.85 -7.17 15.14
CA ASP A 90 -12.67 -5.71 15.09
C ASP A 90 -11.43 -5.27 15.88
N LEU A 91 -11.19 -5.90 17.04
CA LEU A 91 -9.97 -5.68 17.82
C LEU A 91 -8.72 -6.11 17.05
N GLU A 92 -8.73 -7.32 16.48
CA GLU A 92 -7.60 -7.82 15.70
C GLU A 92 -7.30 -6.93 14.49
N PHE A 93 -8.34 -6.38 13.86
CA PHE A 93 -8.20 -5.39 12.78
C PHE A 93 -7.63 -4.05 13.27
N ALA A 94 -8.13 -3.51 14.38
CA ALA A 94 -7.62 -2.28 14.97
C ALA A 94 -6.12 -2.37 15.33
N GLN A 95 -5.63 -3.56 15.71
CA GLN A 95 -4.20 -3.80 15.93
C GLN A 95 -3.37 -3.68 14.65
N VAL A 96 -3.93 -4.10 13.51
CA VAL A 96 -3.29 -3.92 12.19
C VAL A 96 -3.31 -2.45 11.80
N GLU A 97 -4.44 -1.76 11.97
CA GLU A 97 -4.55 -0.32 11.69
C GLU A 97 -3.51 0.48 12.49
N LEU A 98 -3.32 0.16 13.77
CA LEU A 98 -2.30 0.81 14.59
C LEU A 98 -0.89 0.64 13.99
N LYS A 99 -0.53 -0.56 13.54
CA LYS A 99 0.77 -0.83 12.90
C LYS A 99 0.93 -0.06 11.59
N VAL A 100 -0.15 0.10 10.82
CA VAL A 100 -0.13 0.91 9.59
C VAL A 100 0.17 2.36 9.94
N VAL A 101 -0.49 2.93 10.95
CA VAL A 101 -0.25 4.30 11.40
C VAL A 101 1.19 4.48 11.92
N GLU A 102 1.70 3.52 12.68
CA GLU A 102 3.11 3.52 13.13
C GLU A 102 4.08 3.49 11.94
N GLY A 103 3.82 2.66 10.93
CA GLY A 103 4.60 2.60 9.70
C GLY A 103 4.57 3.92 8.92
N LEU A 104 3.40 4.56 8.80
CA LEU A 104 3.26 5.88 8.17
C LEU A 104 4.04 6.95 8.93
N LYS A 105 4.06 6.89 10.26
CA LYS A 105 4.82 7.83 11.10
C LYS A 105 6.33 7.69 10.84
N VAL A 106 6.84 6.46 10.82
CA VAL A 106 8.26 6.19 10.51
C VAL A 106 8.60 6.64 9.08
N GLY A 107 7.71 6.38 8.12
CA GLY A 107 7.86 6.86 6.75
C GLY A 107 7.95 8.39 6.67
N ASN A 108 7.07 9.10 7.37
CA ASN A 108 7.07 10.56 7.43
C ASN A 108 8.34 11.10 8.11
N GLU A 109 8.78 10.51 9.22
CA GLU A 109 10.04 10.87 9.88
C GLU A 109 11.25 10.66 8.97
N THR A 110 11.26 9.59 8.16
CA THR A 110 12.33 9.32 7.21
C THR A 110 12.32 10.32 6.06
N LEU A 111 11.14 10.65 5.53
CA LEU A 111 10.99 11.69 4.50
C LEU A 111 11.43 13.06 5.01
N LYS A 112 11.12 13.41 6.26
CA LYS A 112 11.62 14.65 6.88
C LYS A 112 13.13 14.67 6.93
N LYS A 113 13.77 13.61 7.43
CA LYS A 113 15.23 13.50 7.47
C LYS A 113 15.85 13.57 6.07
N LEU A 114 15.22 12.97 5.07
CA LEU A 114 15.69 13.05 3.68
C LEU A 114 15.59 14.48 3.14
N ASN A 115 14.48 15.18 3.40
CA ASN A 115 14.33 16.58 3.04
C ASN A 115 15.32 17.49 3.79
N ASP A 116 15.59 17.21 5.07
CA ASP A 116 16.58 17.94 5.87
C ASP A 116 18.01 17.70 5.35
N LEU A 117 18.30 16.51 4.81
CA LEU A 117 19.59 16.19 4.17
C LEU A 117 19.72 16.82 2.78
N LEU A 118 18.62 16.89 2.01
CA LEU A 118 18.53 17.66 0.76
C LEU A 118 18.40 19.17 1.03
N ASN A 119 19.12 19.64 2.04
CA ASN A 119 18.91 20.92 2.69
C ASN A 119 18.98 22.07 1.68
N ILE A 120 18.12 23.07 1.87
CA ILE A 120 18.07 24.29 1.06
C ILE A 120 19.45 24.94 0.92
N ASP A 121 20.30 24.85 1.95
CA ASP A 121 21.67 25.38 1.93
C ASP A 121 22.56 24.78 0.83
N GLU A 122 22.41 23.49 0.51
CA GLU A 122 23.19 22.83 -0.55
C GLU A 122 22.63 23.19 -1.94
N ILE A 123 21.31 23.40 -2.04
CA ILE A 123 20.66 23.91 -3.24
C ILE A 123 21.05 25.39 -3.47
N GLU A 124 21.04 26.22 -2.44
CA GLU A 124 21.46 27.63 -2.47
C GLU A 124 22.93 27.75 -2.86
N ARG A 125 23.83 26.93 -2.29
CA ARG A 125 25.24 26.89 -2.73
C ARG A 125 25.40 26.54 -4.19
N ILE A 126 24.72 25.50 -4.67
CA ILE A 126 24.80 25.09 -6.08
C ILE A 126 24.27 26.22 -6.99
N MET A 127 23.20 26.91 -6.58
CA MET A 127 22.66 28.05 -7.32
C MET A 127 23.62 29.25 -7.32
N ASP A 128 24.23 29.58 -6.20
CA ASP A 128 25.22 30.66 -6.07
C ASP A 128 26.49 30.34 -6.88
N GLU A 129 27.03 29.12 -6.80
CA GLU A 129 28.18 28.67 -7.59
C GLU A 129 27.89 28.72 -9.10
N THR A 130 26.67 28.32 -9.50
CA THR A 130 26.22 28.40 -10.90
C THR A 130 26.14 29.85 -11.37
N LYS A 131 25.62 30.74 -10.53
CA LYS A 131 25.49 32.17 -10.85
C LYS A 131 26.86 32.84 -10.95
N GLU A 132 27.78 32.56 -10.03
CA GLU A 132 29.17 33.06 -10.10
C GLU A 132 29.88 32.53 -11.35
N GLY A 133 29.66 31.28 -11.73
CA GLY A 133 30.17 30.70 -12.97
C GLY A 133 29.65 31.41 -14.22
N GLN A 134 28.35 31.76 -14.25
CA GLN A 134 27.75 32.53 -15.33
C GLN A 134 28.31 33.96 -15.38
N GLU A 135 28.43 34.64 -14.25
CA GLU A 135 29.00 36.00 -14.18
C GLU A 135 30.45 36.01 -14.65
N LYS A 136 31.28 35.02 -14.27
CA LYS A 136 32.65 34.88 -14.79
C LYS A 136 32.68 34.60 -16.29
N GLN A 137 31.78 33.76 -16.79
CA GLN A 137 31.70 33.50 -18.22
C GLN A 137 31.33 34.77 -18.99
N GLU A 138 30.44 35.58 -18.44
CA GLU A 138 30.02 36.85 -19.02
C GLU A 138 31.13 37.91 -18.94
N GLU A 139 31.88 37.98 -17.82
CA GLU A 139 33.07 38.82 -17.69
C GLU A 139 34.17 38.41 -18.68
N ILE A 140 34.45 37.11 -18.83
CA ILE A 140 35.38 36.60 -19.85
C ILE A 140 34.89 36.98 -21.24
N SER A 141 33.60 36.82 -21.53
CA SER A 141 33.01 37.19 -22.81
C SER A 141 33.13 38.69 -23.09
N GLN A 142 32.92 39.54 -22.09
CA GLN A 142 33.07 40.99 -22.20
C GLN A 142 34.53 41.42 -22.35
N LEU A 143 35.46 40.80 -21.63
CA LEU A 143 36.91 41.07 -21.77
C LEU A 143 37.43 40.63 -23.13
N LEU A 144 37.01 39.45 -23.61
CA LEU A 144 37.34 38.99 -24.96
C LEU A 144 36.77 39.95 -26.01
N SER A 145 35.48 40.28 -25.91
CA SER A 145 34.82 41.22 -26.83
C SER A 145 35.40 42.64 -26.78
N GLY A 146 35.86 43.11 -25.62
CA GLY A 146 36.45 44.44 -25.44
C GLY A 146 37.91 44.53 -25.91
N ASN A 147 38.58 43.40 -26.10
CA ASN A 147 39.98 43.30 -26.49
C ASN A 147 40.18 42.84 -27.95
N LEU A 148 39.09 42.50 -28.65
CA LEU A 148 39.06 42.19 -30.08
C LEU A 148 38.82 43.48 -30.88
N SER A 149 39.60 43.72 -31.94
CA SER A 149 39.36 44.80 -32.90
C SER A 149 38.11 44.51 -33.75
N VAL A 150 37.53 45.54 -34.37
CA VAL A 150 36.41 45.37 -35.31
C VAL A 150 36.81 44.44 -36.47
N GLU A 151 38.06 44.51 -36.93
CA GLU A 151 38.59 43.61 -37.97
C GLU A 151 38.71 42.15 -37.48
N ASP A 152 39.08 41.91 -36.22
CA ASP A 152 39.17 40.56 -35.65
C ASP A 152 37.78 39.94 -35.49
N LEU A 153 36.79 40.75 -35.11
CA LEU A 153 35.39 40.31 -35.01
C LEU A 153 34.81 39.96 -36.39
N GLU A 154 35.11 40.76 -37.42
CA GLU A 154 34.71 40.47 -38.80
C GLU A 154 35.41 39.21 -39.36
N GLU A 155 36.66 38.95 -38.97
CA GLU A 155 37.38 37.74 -39.37
C GLU A 155 36.81 36.48 -38.70
N VAL A 156 36.50 36.55 -37.40
CA VAL A 156 35.81 35.47 -36.67
C VAL A 156 34.42 35.22 -37.23
N GLU A 157 33.67 36.26 -37.59
CA GLU A 157 32.33 36.10 -38.19
C GLU A 157 32.41 35.48 -39.61
N ARG A 158 33.45 35.81 -40.39
CA ARG A 158 33.72 35.12 -41.66
C ARG A 158 34.05 33.65 -41.46
N GLU A 159 34.98 33.32 -40.56
CA GLU A 159 35.36 31.93 -40.28
C GLU A 159 34.16 31.12 -39.74
N TYR A 160 33.35 31.73 -38.88
CA TYR A 160 32.12 31.12 -38.37
C TYR A 160 31.11 30.82 -39.48
N ASN A 161 30.90 31.76 -40.41
CA ASN A 161 30.02 31.55 -41.56
C ASN A 161 30.57 30.48 -42.52
N GLU A 162 31.88 30.42 -42.75
CA GLU A 162 32.51 29.35 -43.54
C GLU A 162 32.29 27.96 -42.89
N LEU A 163 32.40 27.84 -41.56
CA LEU A 163 32.12 26.59 -40.84
C LEU A 163 30.64 26.19 -40.93
N LEU A 164 29.73 27.17 -40.89
CA LEU A 164 28.29 26.95 -41.06
C LEU A 164 27.96 26.47 -42.48
N GLU A 165 28.55 27.09 -43.50
CA GLU A 165 28.43 26.67 -44.89
C GLU A 165 29.02 25.27 -45.13
N MET A 166 30.13 24.93 -44.46
CA MET A 166 30.71 23.58 -44.49
C MET A 166 29.78 22.54 -43.83
N GLU A 167 29.21 22.84 -42.67
CA GLU A 167 28.26 21.94 -41.99
C GLU A 167 26.96 21.77 -42.80
N GLU A 168 26.47 22.84 -43.43
CA GLU A 168 25.33 22.79 -44.34
C GLU A 168 25.65 22.04 -45.64
N ALA A 169 26.87 22.16 -46.17
CA ALA A 169 27.34 21.39 -47.31
C ALA A 169 27.44 19.90 -46.95
N GLU A 170 27.96 19.54 -45.78
CA GLU A 170 28.01 18.16 -45.28
C GLU A 170 26.60 17.57 -45.12
N LYS A 171 25.65 18.33 -44.56
CA LYS A 171 24.23 17.92 -44.49
C LYS A 171 23.59 17.76 -45.87
N ASN A 172 23.91 18.63 -46.83
CA ASN A 172 23.43 18.55 -48.21
C ASN A 172 24.04 17.38 -49.01
N ILE A 173 25.27 16.97 -48.69
CA ILE A 173 25.92 15.77 -49.25
C ILE A 173 25.24 14.51 -48.70
N ASP A 174 24.88 14.47 -47.41
CA ASP A 174 24.14 13.34 -46.80
C ASP A 174 22.69 13.23 -47.31
N LEU A 175 22.06 14.35 -47.70
CA LEU A 175 20.75 14.37 -48.37
C LEU A 175 20.80 13.85 -49.82
N LYS A 176 21.87 14.14 -50.59
CA LYS A 176 22.06 13.57 -51.94
C LYS A 176 22.50 12.11 -51.94
N ALA A 177 23.20 11.65 -50.90
CA ALA A 177 23.61 10.25 -50.75
C ALA A 177 22.47 9.31 -50.32
N LYS A 178 21.34 9.84 -49.82
CA LYS A 178 20.19 9.06 -49.32
C LYS A 178 19.03 8.86 -50.30
N LEU A 179 19.12 9.35 -51.54
CA LEU A 179 18.12 9.04 -52.57
C LEU A 179 18.66 7.96 -53.50
N PRO A 180 18.31 6.68 -53.30
CA PRO A 180 18.55 5.67 -54.33
C PRO A 180 17.69 5.98 -55.56
N ASP A 181 18.31 5.91 -56.73
CA ASP A 181 17.64 6.02 -58.03
C ASP A 181 16.59 4.90 -58.14
N VAL A 182 15.31 5.28 -58.29
CA VAL A 182 14.18 4.35 -58.25
C VAL A 182 14.19 3.51 -59.55
N PRO A 183 14.34 2.17 -59.48
CA PRO A 183 14.37 1.35 -60.68
C PRO A 183 13.02 1.35 -61.40
N LEU A 184 13.08 1.74 -62.67
CA LEU A 184 12.01 1.99 -63.64
C LEU A 184 11.35 0.73 -64.25
N HIS A 185 11.15 -0.37 -63.51
CA HIS A 185 10.49 -1.56 -64.06
C HIS A 185 9.33 -2.05 -63.18
N GLU A 186 8.12 -1.98 -63.74
CA GLU A 186 6.89 -2.51 -63.16
C GLU A 186 7.01 -4.03 -62.87
N PRO A 187 6.55 -4.51 -61.71
CA PRO A 187 6.52 -5.95 -61.44
C PRO A 187 5.47 -6.62 -62.31
N SER A 188 5.90 -7.51 -63.20
CA SER A 188 5.01 -8.36 -63.98
C SER A 188 4.33 -9.39 -63.08
N ILE A 189 3.03 -9.21 -62.91
CA ILE A 189 2.16 -10.15 -62.20
C ILE A 189 1.78 -11.23 -63.22
N LEU A 190 2.30 -12.46 -63.09
CA LEU A 190 1.77 -13.59 -63.84
C LEU A 190 1.53 -14.81 -62.96
N ALA A 191 0.24 -14.95 -62.66
CA ALA A 191 -0.53 -16.19 -62.67
C ALA A 191 -0.19 -17.29 -61.65
N THR A 192 -1.02 -17.30 -60.60
CA THR A 192 -1.70 -18.49 -60.07
C THR A 192 -1.68 -19.71 -61.01
N SER A 193 -1.27 -20.87 -60.49
CA SER A 193 -2.07 -22.12 -60.45
C SER A 193 -1.20 -23.33 -60.11
N LYS A 194 -1.81 -24.29 -59.38
CA LYS A 194 -1.47 -25.73 -59.37
C LYS A 194 -0.21 -26.08 -58.55
N TRP A 195 -0.21 -26.91 -57.51
CA TRP A 195 -0.87 -28.19 -57.21
C TRP A 195 -0.85 -28.37 -55.67
N ILE A 196 -1.94 -28.66 -54.95
CA ILE A 196 -2.66 -29.94 -54.83
C ILE A 196 -1.73 -31.13 -54.46
N LEU A 197 -1.86 -31.53 -53.19
CA LEU A 197 -1.73 -32.88 -52.60
C LEU A 197 -0.47 -33.70 -52.89
N LEU A 198 0.35 -33.87 -51.84
CA LEU A 198 0.61 -35.18 -51.21
C LEU A 198 1.17 -34.99 -49.79
#